data_AF-A0A438MP08-F1
#
_entry.id   AF-A0A438MP08-F1
#
_cell.length_a   1.000
_cell.length_b   1.000
_cell.length_c   1.000
_cell.angle_alpha   90.00
_cell.angle_beta   90.00
_cell.angle_gamma   90.00
#
_symmetry.space_group_name_H-M   'P 1'
#
loop_
_entity.id
_entity.type
_entity.pdbx_description
1 polymer ?
#
loop_
_entity_poly.entity_id
_entity_poly.type
_entity_poly.pdbx_seq_one_letter_code
_entity_poly.pdbx_strand_id
1 'polypeptide(L)'
;MRRLRLTAVLATLVAAVALPGTAGAAVPQAPPSGVLAKAHTAGRVTVTGDSVQYSWPGVYFEGRFRGTGVGIVLDDSDNDYDVQVDGATVATLVTPGRTTHWVKDLTRGVHSVRLVKRTESPWATSAFGGFVAAPGGTILGRPAARHRQIEFIGDSYTVGYGNRSDTRDCTNDKLHRTTDADLSFGALTARRLNADYQLNAFSGLGMVRNYNGSNPQVNYRTYYDRALLNVDGDVWQNPGTWRPQLVVVGLGINDFSTAINPGEPWTPETLVAAYRTAYHAFLDKLRARYGPGTMIVVSATHMSNTTAFAETAQQIVQERNSGGDDRVRYWYYSESGLDYMGCHWHPSVHDHQIIAQRLSDFIATLPLRW
;
A
#
# COMPACT_ATOMS: atom_id res chain seq x y z
N MET A 1 -50.86 70.68 25.85
CA MET A 1 -50.76 70.47 24.38
C MET A 1 -49.30 70.49 23.97
N ARG A 2 -48.70 69.33 23.65
CA ARG A 2 -47.46 69.25 22.86
C ARG A 2 -47.30 67.82 22.34
N ARG A 3 -46.93 67.74 21.08
CA ARG A 3 -47.15 66.64 20.13
C ARG A 3 -46.15 65.49 20.29
N LEU A 4 -46.64 64.27 20.13
CA LEU A 4 -45.86 63.06 19.84
C LEU A 4 -44.97 63.28 18.61
N ARG A 5 -43.69 62.88 18.71
CA ARG A 5 -42.84 62.55 17.54
C ARG A 5 -42.52 61.06 17.63
N LEU A 6 -43.11 60.27 16.75
CA LEU A 6 -42.68 58.92 16.44
C LEU A 6 -41.41 59.00 15.59
N THR A 7 -40.33 58.40 16.05
CA THR A 7 -39.17 58.06 15.23
C THR A 7 -39.29 56.58 14.86
N ALA A 8 -39.60 56.29 13.60
CA ALA A 8 -39.54 54.95 13.04
C ALA A 8 -38.09 54.63 12.67
N VAL A 9 -37.50 53.60 13.28
CA VAL A 9 -36.23 53.01 12.84
C VAL A 9 -36.56 51.84 11.92
N LEU A 10 -36.21 51.98 10.64
CA LEU A 10 -36.31 50.92 9.64
C LEU A 10 -35.19 49.91 9.89
N ALA A 11 -35.52 48.69 10.30
CA ALA A 11 -34.59 47.57 10.35
C ALA A 11 -34.57 46.89 8.96
N THR A 12 -33.50 47.08 8.21
CA THR A 12 -33.25 46.35 6.95
C THR A 12 -32.76 44.94 7.27
N LEU A 13 -33.63 43.95 7.00
CA LEU A 13 -33.26 42.53 6.98
C LEU A 13 -32.37 42.27 5.76
N VAL A 14 -31.09 41.96 5.96
CA VAL A 14 -30.22 41.44 4.91
C VAL A 14 -30.37 39.92 4.91
N ALA A 15 -31.10 39.38 3.93
CA ALA A 15 -31.15 37.95 3.68
C ALA A 15 -29.83 37.51 3.02
N ALA A 16 -29.00 36.77 3.74
CA ALA A 16 -27.82 36.12 3.18
C ALA A 16 -28.26 34.94 2.31
N VAL A 17 -28.20 35.11 0.99
CA VAL A 17 -28.40 34.02 0.02
C VAL A 17 -27.16 33.14 0.06
N ALA A 18 -27.27 31.96 0.66
CA ALA A 18 -26.24 30.93 0.57
C ALA A 18 -26.22 30.38 -0.86
N LEU A 19 -25.14 30.67 -1.60
CA LEU A 19 -24.90 30.05 -2.89
C LEU A 19 -24.58 28.56 -2.68
N PRO A 20 -25.20 27.64 -3.43
CA PRO A 20 -24.88 26.22 -3.34
C PRO A 20 -23.44 26.02 -3.79
N GLY A 21 -22.63 25.40 -2.93
CA GLY A 21 -21.25 25.05 -3.22
C GLY A 21 -21.19 24.18 -4.48
N THR A 22 -20.41 24.61 -5.45
CA THR A 22 -20.12 23.81 -6.65
C THR A 22 -19.42 22.54 -6.21
N ALA A 23 -20.14 21.43 -6.17
CA ALA A 23 -19.53 20.11 -6.19
C ALA A 23 -18.59 20.07 -7.41
N GLY A 24 -17.28 19.95 -7.17
CA GLY A 24 -16.30 19.86 -8.24
C GLY A 24 -16.72 18.73 -9.18
N ALA A 25 -17.05 19.09 -10.42
CA ALA A 25 -17.36 18.12 -11.45
C ALA A 25 -16.18 17.15 -11.57
N ALA A 26 -16.45 15.84 -11.46
CA ALA A 26 -15.44 14.83 -11.68
C ALA A 26 -14.87 15.02 -13.09
N VAL A 27 -13.57 15.33 -13.18
CA VAL A 27 -12.86 15.38 -14.46
C VAL A 27 -13.07 14.02 -15.14
N PRO A 28 -13.58 13.98 -16.38
CA PRO A 28 -13.77 12.72 -17.10
C PRO A 28 -12.44 11.97 -17.16
N GLN A 29 -12.41 10.79 -16.56
CA GLN A 29 -11.22 9.98 -16.50
C GLN A 29 -10.93 9.41 -17.90
N ALA A 30 -9.70 9.58 -18.38
CA ALA A 30 -9.28 8.95 -19.62
C ALA A 30 -9.40 7.42 -19.48
N PRO A 31 -9.95 6.71 -20.48
CA PRO A 31 -10.01 5.27 -20.45
C PRO A 31 -8.58 4.69 -20.41
N PRO A 32 -8.39 3.51 -19.77
CA PRO A 32 -7.10 2.83 -19.80
C PRO A 32 -6.65 2.57 -21.24
N SER A 33 -5.36 2.79 -21.51
CA SER A 33 -4.73 2.62 -22.82
C SER A 33 -3.62 1.59 -22.79
N GLY A 34 -3.12 1.20 -23.97
CA GLY A 34 -2.04 0.23 -24.13
C GLY A 34 -2.35 -1.11 -23.43
N VAL A 35 -1.36 -1.63 -22.70
CA VAL A 35 -1.49 -2.91 -21.97
C VAL A 35 -2.59 -2.88 -20.90
N LEU A 36 -2.87 -1.72 -20.29
CA LEU A 36 -3.89 -1.57 -19.25
C LEU A 36 -5.32 -1.55 -19.80
N ALA A 37 -5.51 -1.49 -21.12
CA ALA A 37 -6.83 -1.73 -21.72
C ALA A 37 -7.27 -3.20 -21.58
N LYS A 38 -6.31 -4.11 -21.39
CA LYS A 38 -6.52 -5.57 -21.33
C LYS A 38 -6.09 -6.20 -20.00
N ALA A 39 -5.36 -5.48 -19.17
CA ALA A 39 -4.98 -5.89 -17.82
C ALA A 39 -5.52 -4.91 -16.77
N HIS A 40 -5.96 -5.44 -15.64
CA HIS A 40 -6.26 -4.69 -14.43
C HIS A 40 -5.05 -4.66 -13.51
N THR A 41 -4.76 -3.51 -12.92
CA THR A 41 -3.83 -3.35 -11.81
C THR A 41 -4.34 -2.24 -10.90
N ALA A 42 -4.09 -2.40 -9.60
CA ALA A 42 -4.27 -1.32 -8.62
C ALA A 42 -2.92 -0.75 -8.14
N GLY A 43 -1.80 -1.36 -8.53
CA GLY A 43 -0.46 -0.92 -8.14
C GLY A 43 -0.12 0.47 -8.67
N ARG A 44 0.90 1.09 -8.08
CA ARG A 44 1.47 2.31 -8.64
C ARG A 44 2.35 1.95 -9.83
N VAL A 45 1.92 2.39 -11.01
CA VAL A 45 2.57 2.09 -12.28
C VAL A 45 2.71 3.35 -13.12
N THR A 46 3.70 3.36 -14.00
CA THR A 46 3.93 4.39 -15.03
C THR A 46 3.76 3.77 -16.41
N VAL A 47 2.92 4.34 -17.27
CA VAL A 47 2.74 3.86 -18.65
C VAL A 47 3.90 4.38 -19.52
N THR A 48 4.59 3.48 -20.22
CA THR A 48 5.73 3.78 -21.08
C THR A 48 5.59 3.09 -22.43
N GLY A 49 5.07 3.80 -23.44
CA GLY A 49 4.77 3.21 -24.75
C GLY A 49 3.79 2.04 -24.62
N ASP A 50 4.23 0.86 -25.06
CA ASP A 50 3.43 -0.38 -25.03
C ASP A 50 3.67 -1.23 -23.78
N SER A 51 4.27 -0.67 -22.72
CA SER A 51 4.46 -1.36 -21.44
C SER A 51 4.07 -0.48 -20.25
N VAL A 52 4.06 -1.09 -19.07
CA VAL A 52 3.96 -0.39 -17.79
C VAL A 52 5.16 -0.72 -16.92
N GLN A 53 5.71 0.31 -16.28
CA GLN A 53 6.80 0.22 -15.33
C GLN A 53 6.32 0.34 -13.89
N TYR A 54 6.99 -0.35 -12.98
CA TYR A 54 6.65 -0.37 -11.55
C TYR A 54 7.84 -0.81 -10.71
N SER A 55 7.81 -0.52 -9.41
CA SER A 55 8.87 -0.93 -8.47
C SER A 55 8.36 -1.43 -7.12
N TRP A 56 7.21 -0.95 -6.66
CA TRP A 56 6.65 -1.34 -5.36
C TRP A 56 6.42 -2.86 -5.27
N PRO A 57 6.57 -3.48 -4.08
CA PRO A 57 6.31 -4.89 -3.88
C PRO A 57 4.81 -5.20 -4.08
N GLY A 58 4.49 -6.45 -4.44
CA GLY A 58 3.11 -6.90 -4.54
C GLY A 58 2.29 -6.29 -5.68
N VAL A 59 2.89 -5.49 -6.57
CA VAL A 59 2.23 -5.03 -7.80
C VAL A 59 1.81 -6.25 -8.60
N TYR A 60 0.56 -6.25 -9.05
CA TYR A 60 -0.05 -7.37 -9.77
C TYR A 60 -0.76 -6.90 -11.03
N PHE A 61 -0.92 -7.81 -11.98
CA PHE A 61 -1.69 -7.63 -13.20
C PHE A 61 -2.66 -8.79 -13.34
N GLU A 62 -3.93 -8.47 -13.57
CA GLU A 62 -5.00 -9.45 -13.74
C GLU A 62 -5.62 -9.33 -15.15
N GLY A 63 -5.82 -10.46 -15.81
CA GLY A 63 -6.31 -10.53 -17.17
C GLY A 63 -7.32 -11.66 -17.35
N ARG A 64 -7.97 -11.67 -18.51
CA ARG A 64 -8.82 -12.77 -18.96
C ARG A 64 -8.51 -13.10 -20.40
N PHE A 65 -8.54 -14.38 -20.73
CA PHE A 65 -8.33 -14.85 -22.10
C PHE A 65 -9.28 -15.99 -22.44
N ARG A 66 -9.52 -16.19 -23.73
CA ARG A 66 -10.16 -17.40 -24.25
C ARG A 66 -9.14 -18.15 -25.10
N GLY A 67 -8.92 -19.44 -24.83
CA GLY A 67 -7.94 -20.23 -25.56
C GLY A 67 -7.46 -21.43 -24.75
N THR A 68 -6.27 -21.92 -25.07
CA THR A 68 -5.60 -23.05 -24.41
C THR A 68 -4.25 -22.64 -23.79
N GLY A 69 -3.95 -21.34 -23.75
CA GLY A 69 -2.71 -20.83 -23.19
C GLY A 69 -2.61 -19.31 -23.24
N VAL A 70 -1.70 -18.78 -22.43
CA VAL A 70 -1.43 -17.36 -22.26
C VAL A 70 0.07 -17.13 -22.07
N GLY A 71 0.60 -16.11 -22.72
CA GLY A 71 1.95 -15.60 -22.53
C GLY A 71 1.91 -14.34 -21.67
N ILE A 72 2.90 -14.20 -20.79
CA ILE A 72 3.12 -13.06 -19.92
C ILE A 72 4.41 -12.39 -20.37
N VAL A 73 4.31 -11.16 -20.90
CA VAL A 73 5.45 -10.41 -21.42
C VAL A 73 6.09 -9.60 -20.30
N LEU A 74 7.37 -9.85 -20.01
CA LEU A 74 8.12 -9.21 -18.92
C LEU A 74 9.50 -8.74 -19.39
N ASP A 75 9.99 -7.70 -18.73
CA ASP A 75 11.39 -7.27 -18.76
C ASP A 75 11.80 -6.93 -17.32
N ASP A 76 12.31 -7.94 -16.60
CA ASP A 76 12.68 -7.80 -15.19
C ASP A 76 13.74 -8.83 -14.76
N SER A 77 14.99 -8.39 -14.60
CA SER A 77 16.12 -9.20 -14.14
C SER A 77 16.28 -9.27 -12.62
N ASP A 78 15.42 -8.59 -11.87
CA ASP A 78 15.64 -8.31 -10.45
C ASP A 78 14.57 -8.88 -9.55
N ASN A 79 13.49 -9.43 -10.11
CA ASN A 79 12.33 -9.82 -9.31
C ASN A 79 11.77 -11.18 -9.62
N ASP A 80 11.19 -11.76 -8.56
CA ASP A 80 10.48 -13.00 -8.63
C ASP A 80 8.97 -12.76 -8.67
N TYR A 81 8.27 -13.63 -9.37
CA TYR A 81 6.84 -13.52 -9.64
C TYR A 81 6.14 -14.85 -9.45
N ASP A 82 4.88 -14.80 -9.04
CA ASP A 82 3.97 -15.93 -9.20
C ASP A 82 2.99 -15.67 -10.35
N VAL A 83 2.76 -16.71 -11.15
CA VAL A 83 1.75 -16.75 -12.21
C VAL A 83 0.63 -17.68 -11.75
N GLN A 84 -0.58 -17.14 -11.71
CA GLN A 84 -1.78 -17.86 -11.36
C GLN A 84 -2.73 -17.93 -12.56
N VAL A 85 -3.30 -19.10 -12.81
CA VAL A 85 -4.38 -19.30 -13.79
C VAL A 85 -5.57 -19.93 -13.07
N ASP A 86 -6.75 -19.36 -13.26
CA ASP A 86 -7.99 -19.79 -12.58
C ASP A 86 -7.86 -19.90 -11.06
N GLY A 87 -7.04 -19.03 -10.46
CA GLY A 87 -6.79 -18.96 -9.02
C GLY A 87 -5.74 -19.94 -8.49
N ALA A 88 -5.19 -20.83 -9.32
CA ALA A 88 -4.11 -21.73 -8.93
C ALA A 88 -2.75 -21.18 -9.39
N THR A 89 -1.73 -21.20 -8.53
CA THR A 89 -0.34 -20.90 -8.94
C THR A 89 0.16 -22.01 -9.86
N VAL A 90 0.49 -21.65 -11.10
CA VAL A 90 0.96 -22.59 -12.14
C VAL A 90 2.45 -22.44 -12.43
N ALA A 91 3.06 -21.31 -12.07
CA ALA A 91 4.50 -21.08 -12.19
C ALA A 91 4.98 -20.05 -11.17
N THR A 92 6.24 -20.17 -10.77
CA THR A 92 7.03 -19.13 -10.12
C THR A 92 8.17 -18.77 -11.06
N LEU A 93 8.27 -17.49 -11.42
CA LEU A 93 9.31 -16.96 -12.30
C LEU A 93 10.41 -16.36 -11.43
N VAL A 94 11.65 -16.73 -11.69
CA VAL A 94 12.82 -16.29 -10.94
C VAL A 94 13.63 -15.36 -11.83
N THR A 95 13.65 -14.06 -11.52
CA THR A 95 14.39 -13.02 -12.27
C THR A 95 14.30 -13.21 -13.80
N PRO A 96 13.10 -13.15 -14.41
CA PRO A 96 12.84 -13.65 -15.75
C PRO A 96 13.55 -12.90 -16.90
N GLY A 97 14.10 -11.72 -16.63
CA GLY A 97 14.67 -10.83 -17.64
C GLY A 97 13.65 -10.44 -18.70
N ARG A 98 14.12 -10.14 -19.91
CA ARG A 98 13.26 -9.89 -21.07
C ARG A 98 12.76 -11.20 -21.66
N THR A 99 11.48 -11.50 -21.50
CA THR A 99 10.90 -12.77 -21.94
C THR A 99 9.39 -12.69 -22.19
N THR A 100 8.85 -13.73 -22.83
CA THR A 100 7.43 -14.08 -22.75
C THR A 100 7.32 -15.45 -22.10
N HIS A 101 6.86 -15.49 -20.85
CA HIS A 101 6.61 -16.75 -20.17
C HIS A 101 5.26 -17.33 -20.60
N TRP A 102 5.26 -18.55 -21.15
CA TRP A 102 4.06 -19.20 -21.67
C TRP A 102 3.50 -20.25 -20.71
N VAL A 103 2.23 -20.11 -20.34
CA VAL A 103 1.41 -21.18 -19.76
C VAL A 103 0.59 -21.79 -20.89
N LYS A 104 0.74 -23.10 -21.12
CA LYS A 104 0.14 -23.85 -22.24
C LYS A 104 -0.66 -25.04 -21.74
N ASP A 105 -1.25 -25.78 -22.68
CA ASP A 105 -1.95 -27.05 -22.44
C ASP A 105 -3.14 -26.93 -21.47
N LEU A 106 -3.75 -25.74 -21.43
CA LEU A 106 -5.01 -25.51 -20.72
C LEU A 106 -6.17 -26.08 -21.53
N THR A 107 -7.24 -26.46 -20.84
CA THR A 107 -8.50 -26.81 -21.49
C THR A 107 -8.98 -25.65 -22.36
N ARG A 108 -9.68 -25.93 -23.46
CA ARG A 108 -10.24 -24.85 -24.29
C ARG A 108 -11.35 -24.17 -23.52
N GLY A 109 -11.15 -22.92 -23.12
CA GLY A 109 -12.13 -22.21 -22.31
C GLY A 109 -11.84 -20.73 -22.16
N VAL A 110 -12.58 -20.09 -21.25
CA VAL A 110 -12.26 -18.76 -20.73
C VAL A 110 -11.56 -18.94 -19.40
N HIS A 111 -10.39 -18.31 -19.26
CA HIS A 111 -9.55 -18.40 -18.07
C HIS A 111 -9.25 -17.02 -17.51
N SER A 112 -8.97 -16.97 -16.20
CA SER A 112 -8.32 -15.82 -15.57
C SER A 112 -6.80 -16.05 -15.50
N VAL A 113 -6.04 -14.97 -15.57
CA VAL A 113 -4.60 -14.96 -15.31
C VAL A 113 -4.26 -13.85 -14.34
N ARG A 114 -3.37 -14.12 -13.39
CA ARG A 114 -2.81 -13.13 -12.47
C ARG A 114 -1.30 -13.30 -12.44
N LEU A 115 -0.58 -12.22 -12.68
CA LEU A 115 0.84 -12.09 -12.39
C LEU A 115 0.99 -11.23 -11.14
N VAL A 116 1.81 -11.64 -10.17
CA VAL A 116 2.11 -10.81 -8.99
C VAL A 116 3.60 -10.80 -8.68
N LYS A 117 4.15 -9.61 -8.47
CA LYS A 117 5.52 -9.38 -8.03
C LYS A 117 5.67 -9.79 -6.56
N ARG A 118 6.57 -10.73 -6.27
CA ARG A 118 6.84 -11.20 -4.91
C ARG A 118 7.84 -10.33 -4.16
N THR A 119 8.88 -9.92 -4.85
CA THR A 119 10.09 -9.35 -4.24
C THR A 119 10.04 -7.84 -4.05
N GLU A 120 10.83 -7.38 -3.09
CA GLU A 120 11.20 -5.99 -2.92
C GLU A 120 12.53 -5.71 -3.63
N SER A 121 12.56 -4.64 -4.43
CA SER A 121 13.73 -4.23 -5.23
C SER A 121 13.70 -2.72 -5.49
N PRO A 122 13.82 -1.89 -4.45
CA PRO A 122 13.70 -0.43 -4.57
C PRO A 122 14.75 0.20 -5.50
N TRP A 123 15.82 -0.51 -5.84
CA TRP A 123 16.86 -0.10 -6.79
C TRP A 123 16.53 -0.41 -8.26
N ALA A 124 15.50 -1.21 -8.55
CA ALA A 124 15.19 -1.69 -9.89
C ALA A 124 13.82 -1.21 -10.39
N THR A 125 13.67 -1.17 -11.70
CA THR A 125 12.40 -0.91 -12.38
C THR A 125 11.97 -2.16 -13.12
N SER A 126 10.80 -2.69 -12.77
CA SER A 126 10.15 -3.80 -13.47
C SER A 126 9.36 -3.29 -14.67
N ALA A 127 9.22 -4.08 -15.73
CA ALA A 127 8.30 -3.77 -16.83
C ALA A 127 7.41 -4.95 -17.23
N PHE A 128 6.13 -4.66 -17.46
CA PHE A 128 5.11 -5.60 -17.95
C PHE A 128 4.60 -5.16 -19.32
N GLY A 129 4.77 -6.03 -20.32
CA GLY A 129 4.36 -5.81 -21.71
C GLY A 129 2.97 -6.35 -22.07
N GLY A 130 2.20 -6.80 -21.07
CA GLY A 130 0.84 -7.31 -21.29
C GLY A 130 0.73 -8.83 -21.34
N PHE A 131 -0.51 -9.29 -21.47
CA PHE A 131 -0.84 -10.68 -21.74
C PHE A 131 -1.00 -10.90 -23.24
N VAL A 132 -0.56 -12.06 -23.73
CA VAL A 132 -0.74 -12.49 -25.13
C VAL A 132 -1.40 -13.87 -25.16
N ALA A 133 -2.39 -14.08 -26.03
CA ALA A 133 -3.05 -15.39 -26.11
C ALA A 133 -2.20 -16.36 -26.95
N ALA A 134 -2.23 -17.64 -26.62
CA ALA A 134 -1.67 -18.68 -27.49
C ALA A 134 -2.37 -18.68 -28.87
N PRO A 135 -1.76 -19.26 -29.92
CA PRO A 135 -2.36 -19.31 -31.26
C PRO A 135 -3.81 -19.83 -31.24
N GLY A 136 -4.72 -19.11 -31.90
CA GLY A 136 -6.15 -19.41 -31.90
C GLY A 136 -6.93 -18.94 -30.67
N GLY A 137 -6.27 -18.27 -29.72
CA GLY A 137 -6.89 -17.62 -28.57
C GLY A 137 -7.07 -16.11 -28.72
N THR A 138 -7.63 -15.47 -27.70
CA THR A 138 -7.80 -14.01 -27.64
C THR A 138 -7.73 -13.49 -26.20
N ILE A 139 -7.14 -12.30 -26.02
CA ILE A 139 -7.19 -11.56 -24.75
C ILE A 139 -8.50 -10.78 -24.67
N LEU A 140 -9.28 -11.07 -23.63
CA LEU A 140 -10.58 -10.48 -23.40
C LEU A 140 -10.45 -9.09 -22.75
N GLY A 141 -11.57 -8.40 -22.54
CA GLY A 141 -11.57 -7.15 -21.77
C GLY A 141 -10.99 -7.36 -20.37
N ARG A 142 -10.30 -6.34 -19.84
CA ARG A 142 -9.72 -6.39 -18.50
C ARG A 142 -10.80 -6.74 -17.45
N PRO A 143 -10.43 -7.43 -16.35
CA PRO A 143 -11.33 -7.61 -15.22
C PRO A 143 -11.85 -6.27 -14.68
N ALA A 144 -13.05 -6.29 -14.09
CA ALA A 144 -13.55 -5.14 -13.36
C ALA A 144 -12.70 -4.89 -12.12
N ALA A 145 -12.40 -3.62 -11.83
CA ALA A 145 -11.77 -3.23 -10.58
C ALA A 145 -12.68 -3.61 -9.41
N ARG A 146 -12.07 -3.95 -8.27
CA ARG A 146 -12.83 -4.27 -7.06
C ARG A 146 -13.38 -2.97 -6.47
N HIS A 147 -14.59 -3.02 -5.92
CA HIS A 147 -15.20 -1.86 -5.26
C HIS A 147 -14.40 -1.41 -4.02
N ARG A 148 -13.82 -2.38 -3.31
CA ARG A 148 -13.02 -2.15 -2.10
C ARG A 148 -11.57 -1.89 -2.51
N GLN A 149 -10.98 -0.87 -1.91
CA GLN A 149 -9.60 -0.47 -2.13
C GLN A 149 -8.92 -0.22 -0.78
N ILE A 150 -7.75 -0.82 -0.60
CA ILE A 150 -6.97 -0.70 0.65
C ILE A 150 -5.52 -0.35 0.31
N GLU A 151 -4.99 0.71 0.92
CA GLU A 151 -3.55 0.99 0.85
C GLU A 151 -2.87 0.52 2.14
N PHE A 152 -1.80 -0.25 2.00
CA PHE A 152 -0.91 -0.60 3.11
C PHE A 152 0.40 0.16 2.95
N ILE A 153 0.76 0.87 4.00
CA ILE A 153 1.94 1.74 4.08
C ILE A 153 2.79 1.22 5.24
N GLY A 154 4.03 0.84 4.97
CA GLY A 154 4.85 0.28 6.04
C GLY A 154 6.28 -0.05 5.66
N ASP A 155 6.89 -0.87 6.50
CA ASP A 155 8.26 -1.34 6.39
C ASP A 155 8.32 -2.82 5.97
N SER A 156 9.36 -3.52 6.39
CA SER A 156 9.65 -4.93 6.09
C SER A 156 8.51 -5.88 6.49
N TYR A 157 7.73 -5.53 7.52
CA TYR A 157 6.57 -6.32 7.93
C TYR A 157 5.44 -6.21 6.90
N THR A 158 5.28 -5.05 6.26
CA THR A 158 4.29 -4.87 5.20
C THR A 158 4.79 -5.45 3.87
N VAL A 159 6.10 -5.41 3.62
CA VAL A 159 6.73 -6.06 2.45
C VAL A 159 6.55 -7.58 2.47
N GLY A 160 6.58 -8.21 3.65
CA GLY A 160 6.70 -9.67 3.77
C GLY A 160 8.15 -10.15 3.69
N TYR A 161 9.08 -9.37 4.26
CA TYR A 161 10.52 -9.60 4.25
C TYR A 161 10.87 -11.00 4.75
N GLY A 162 11.41 -11.83 3.86
CA GLY A 162 11.86 -13.20 4.17
C GLY A 162 10.79 -14.12 4.77
N ASN A 163 9.51 -13.83 4.56
CA ASN A 163 8.41 -14.53 5.24
C ASN A 163 8.31 -16.03 4.89
N ARG A 164 8.81 -16.43 3.72
CA ARG A 164 8.85 -17.85 3.29
C ARG A 164 10.09 -18.58 3.77
N SER A 165 10.99 -17.92 4.49
CA SER A 165 12.19 -18.57 4.97
C SER A 165 11.85 -19.63 6.01
N ASP A 166 12.56 -20.75 5.94
CA ASP A 166 12.56 -21.81 6.95
C ASP A 166 13.63 -21.58 8.04
N THR A 167 14.44 -20.53 7.91
CA THR A 167 15.46 -20.14 8.89
C THR A 167 15.48 -18.63 9.10
N ARG A 168 15.91 -18.21 10.30
CA ARG A 168 16.14 -16.79 10.60
C ARG A 168 17.44 -16.26 10.02
N ASP A 169 18.48 -17.09 9.91
CA ASP A 169 19.71 -16.67 9.25
C ASP A 169 19.55 -16.78 7.73
N CYS A 170 19.74 -15.67 7.03
CA CYS A 170 19.52 -15.54 5.60
C CYS A 170 20.63 -14.70 4.98
N THR A 171 21.22 -15.24 3.91
CA THR A 171 22.01 -14.45 2.96
C THR A 171 21.10 -13.48 2.19
N ASN A 172 21.69 -12.50 1.50
CA ASN A 172 20.93 -11.57 0.67
C ASN A 172 20.14 -12.30 -0.44
N ASP A 173 20.72 -13.32 -1.08
CA ASP A 173 20.00 -14.12 -2.08
C ASP A 173 18.85 -14.90 -1.44
N LYS A 174 19.09 -15.60 -0.32
CA LYS A 174 18.01 -16.32 0.39
C LYS A 174 16.87 -15.38 0.77
N LEU A 175 17.20 -14.23 1.35
CA LEU A 175 16.23 -13.19 1.70
C LEU A 175 15.42 -12.76 0.48
N HIS A 176 16.07 -12.47 -0.64
CA HIS A 176 15.40 -12.06 -1.87
C HIS A 176 14.43 -13.15 -2.33
N ARG A 177 14.87 -14.41 -2.44
CA ARG A 177 14.04 -15.55 -2.89
C ARG A 177 12.91 -15.91 -1.94
N THR A 178 13.06 -15.61 -0.65
CA THR A 178 12.09 -15.96 0.40
C THR A 178 11.16 -14.81 0.78
N THR A 179 11.37 -13.61 0.23
CA THR A 179 10.44 -12.49 0.38
C THR A 179 9.26 -12.67 -0.57
N ASP A 180 8.05 -12.64 -0.04
CA ASP A 180 6.82 -12.79 -0.83
C ASP A 180 5.72 -11.84 -0.36
N ALA A 181 5.62 -10.72 -1.08
CA ALA A 181 4.65 -9.68 -0.84
C ALA A 181 3.20 -10.11 -1.07
N ASP A 182 2.94 -11.10 -1.93
CA ASP A 182 1.59 -11.64 -2.13
C ASP A 182 1.17 -12.49 -0.92
N LEU A 183 2.11 -12.94 -0.08
CA LEU A 183 1.85 -13.61 1.21
C LEU A 183 2.02 -12.69 2.43
N SER A 184 2.24 -11.39 2.23
CA SER A 184 2.22 -10.41 3.32
C SER A 184 0.82 -10.29 3.95
N PHE A 185 0.77 -9.83 5.20
CA PHE A 185 -0.51 -9.65 5.90
C PHE A 185 -1.43 -8.66 5.17
N GLY A 186 -0.87 -7.67 4.47
CA GLY A 186 -1.63 -6.69 3.69
C GLY A 186 -2.33 -7.32 2.51
N ALA A 187 -1.59 -8.06 1.67
CA ALA A 187 -2.16 -8.78 0.53
C ALA A 187 -3.19 -9.84 0.99
N LEU A 188 -2.89 -10.58 2.06
CA LEU A 188 -3.80 -11.57 2.63
C LEU A 188 -5.10 -10.94 3.14
N THR A 189 -5.02 -9.81 3.83
CA THR A 189 -6.20 -9.05 4.31
C THR A 189 -7.04 -8.56 3.13
N ALA A 190 -6.41 -7.99 2.11
CA ALA A 190 -7.11 -7.50 0.91
C ALA A 190 -7.83 -8.63 0.16
N ARG A 191 -7.19 -9.80 0.00
CA ARG A 191 -7.84 -10.98 -0.61
C ARG A 191 -9.06 -11.44 0.18
N ARG A 192 -8.96 -11.53 1.52
CA ARG A 192 -10.10 -11.90 2.39
C ARG A 192 -11.27 -10.95 2.25
N LEU A 193 -10.99 -9.66 2.05
CA LEU A 193 -12.00 -8.63 1.87
C LEU A 193 -12.44 -8.47 0.41
N ASN A 194 -11.90 -9.24 -0.54
CA ASN A 194 -12.09 -9.03 -1.98
C ASN A 194 -11.85 -7.56 -2.38
N ALA A 195 -10.70 -7.02 -1.97
CA ALA A 195 -10.29 -5.65 -2.22
C ALA A 195 -9.08 -5.59 -3.16
N ASP A 196 -9.06 -4.57 -4.01
CA ASP A 196 -7.83 -4.16 -4.67
C ASP A 196 -6.91 -3.54 -3.61
N TYR A 197 -5.60 -3.77 -3.73
CA TYR A 197 -4.63 -3.25 -2.78
C TYR A 197 -3.42 -2.61 -3.44
N GLN A 198 -2.80 -1.69 -2.69
CA GLN A 198 -1.42 -1.24 -2.91
C GLN A 198 -0.59 -1.58 -1.68
N LEU A 199 0.59 -2.19 -1.88
CA LEU A 199 1.61 -2.34 -0.84
C LEU A 199 2.71 -1.31 -1.11
N ASN A 200 2.57 -0.14 -0.51
CA ASN A 200 3.57 0.91 -0.59
C ASN A 200 4.47 0.76 0.64
N ALA A 201 5.37 -0.23 0.61
CA ALA A 201 6.23 -0.57 1.72
C ALA A 201 7.70 -0.64 1.33
N PHE A 202 8.58 -0.30 2.28
CA PHE A 202 10.03 -0.28 2.07
C PHE A 202 10.75 -0.75 3.35
N SER A 203 11.38 -1.92 3.29
CA SER A 203 12.14 -2.54 4.37
C SER A 203 13.23 -1.63 4.93
N GLY A 204 13.35 -1.64 6.25
CA GLY A 204 14.36 -0.88 6.99
C GLY A 204 14.08 0.62 7.11
N LEU A 205 13.13 1.20 6.36
CA LEU A 205 12.80 2.62 6.49
C LEU A 205 11.82 2.87 7.64
N GLY A 206 12.00 4.00 8.32
CA GLY A 206 11.09 4.50 9.34
C GLY A 206 10.50 5.85 8.97
N MET A 207 9.73 6.44 9.90
CA MET A 207 9.10 7.75 9.70
C MET A 207 10.14 8.87 9.72
N VAL A 208 11.08 8.83 10.67
CA VAL A 208 12.17 9.82 10.84
C VAL A 208 13.53 9.17 10.96
N ARG A 209 13.60 7.92 11.44
CA ARG A 209 14.83 7.17 11.65
C ARG A 209 14.67 5.78 11.04
N ASN A 210 15.65 5.37 10.23
CA ASN A 210 15.67 4.03 9.64
C ASN A 210 16.39 3.05 10.58
N TYR A 211 16.31 1.76 10.24
CA TYR A 211 16.90 0.69 11.04
C TYR A 211 18.36 1.02 11.39
N ASN A 212 18.65 1.01 12.68
CA ASN A 212 19.97 1.31 13.24
C ASN A 212 20.60 2.66 12.81
N GLY A 213 19.78 3.67 12.50
CA GLY A 213 20.27 4.99 12.06
C GLY A 213 20.84 4.99 10.64
N SER A 214 20.58 3.95 9.85
CA SER A 214 21.07 3.84 8.47
C SER A 214 20.47 4.92 7.55
N ASN A 215 21.22 5.29 6.51
CA ASN A 215 20.77 6.23 5.46
C ASN A 215 20.09 7.51 6.00
N PRO A 216 20.72 8.29 6.90
CA PRO A 216 20.06 9.39 7.62
C PRO A 216 19.56 10.54 6.71
N GLN A 217 19.96 10.56 5.44
CA GLN A 217 19.53 11.56 4.45
C GLN A 217 18.13 11.28 3.90
N VAL A 218 17.58 10.08 4.10
CA VAL A 218 16.27 9.67 3.59
C VAL A 218 15.47 8.94 4.67
N ASN A 219 14.16 8.90 4.50
CA ASN A 219 13.26 8.10 5.32
C ASN A 219 12.09 7.63 4.46
N TYR A 220 11.13 6.88 5.02
CA TYR A 220 10.01 6.35 4.25
C TYR A 220 9.26 7.46 3.47
N ARG A 221 9.09 8.65 4.07
CA ARG A 221 8.35 9.76 3.46
C ARG A 221 9.03 10.29 2.19
N THR A 222 10.34 10.09 2.03
CA THR A 222 11.10 10.42 0.80
C THR A 222 10.59 9.65 -0.42
N TYR A 223 10.10 8.42 -0.21
CA TYR A 223 9.70 7.51 -1.29
C TYR A 223 8.19 7.43 -1.48
N TYR A 224 7.39 7.80 -0.47
CA TYR A 224 5.93 7.62 -0.48
C TYR A 224 5.21 8.31 -1.65
N ASP A 225 5.80 9.29 -2.32
CA ASP A 225 5.16 9.90 -3.49
C ASP A 225 5.50 9.20 -4.80
N ARG A 226 6.50 8.33 -4.83
CA ARG A 226 7.01 7.73 -6.07
C ARG A 226 6.08 6.63 -6.60
N ALA A 227 6.05 6.50 -7.91
CA ALA A 227 5.63 5.30 -8.65
C ALA A 227 6.82 4.36 -8.83
N LEU A 228 7.98 4.92 -9.17
CA LEU A 228 9.25 4.24 -9.40
C LEU A 228 10.26 4.66 -8.31
N LEU A 229 10.57 3.72 -7.42
CA LEU A 229 11.36 3.97 -6.21
C LEU A 229 12.78 4.42 -6.49
N ASN A 230 13.38 3.91 -7.56
CA ASN A 230 14.75 4.21 -8.00
C ASN A 230 14.88 5.50 -8.83
N VAL A 231 13.78 6.18 -9.15
CA VAL A 231 13.79 7.42 -9.91
C VAL A 231 13.65 8.61 -8.96
N ASP A 232 14.74 9.36 -8.79
CA ASP A 232 14.74 10.52 -7.91
C ASP A 232 13.82 11.63 -8.40
N GLY A 233 13.01 12.16 -7.48
CA GLY A 233 12.00 13.17 -7.78
C GLY A 233 10.75 12.62 -8.48
N ASP A 234 10.64 11.31 -8.71
CA ASP A 234 9.44 10.71 -9.27
C ASP A 234 8.21 10.96 -8.38
N VAL A 235 7.06 11.19 -9.03
CA VAL A 235 5.79 11.41 -8.36
C VAL A 235 4.71 10.62 -9.09
N TRP A 236 4.17 9.63 -8.41
CA TRP A 236 3.05 8.85 -8.87
C TRP A 236 1.83 9.75 -9.08
N GLN A 237 1.37 9.78 -10.33
CA GLN A 237 0.13 10.43 -10.70
C GLN A 237 -1.02 9.46 -10.48
N ASN A 238 -1.81 9.70 -9.43
CA ASN A 238 -3.02 8.90 -9.20
C ASN A 238 -3.94 9.01 -10.43
N PRO A 239 -4.33 7.89 -11.06
CA PRO A 239 -5.18 7.91 -12.25
C PRO A 239 -6.60 8.44 -11.98
N GLY A 240 -6.96 8.74 -10.72
CA GLY A 240 -8.28 9.20 -10.29
C GLY A 240 -9.21 8.07 -9.83
N THR A 241 -8.91 6.82 -10.22
CA THR A 241 -9.60 5.59 -9.80
C THR A 241 -9.12 5.02 -8.48
N TRP A 242 -7.95 5.43 -7.98
CA TRP A 242 -7.47 4.94 -6.69
C TRP A 242 -7.93 5.88 -5.57
N ARG A 243 -8.94 5.45 -4.84
CA ARG A 243 -9.61 6.14 -3.73
C ARG A 243 -9.85 5.13 -2.60
N PRO A 244 -8.79 4.72 -1.90
CA PRO A 244 -8.90 3.72 -0.84
C PRO A 244 -9.87 4.18 0.25
N GLN A 245 -10.82 3.30 0.58
CA GLN A 245 -11.70 3.51 1.73
C GLN A 245 -10.95 3.27 3.05
N LEU A 246 -9.89 2.47 3.00
CA LEU A 246 -9.03 2.14 4.13
C LEU A 246 -7.55 2.34 3.78
N VAL A 247 -6.82 3.03 4.65
CA VAL A 247 -5.35 3.09 4.63
C VAL A 247 -4.82 2.55 5.95
N VAL A 248 -3.89 1.60 5.91
CA VAL A 248 -3.24 1.03 7.10
C VAL A 248 -1.78 1.48 7.09
N VAL A 249 -1.35 2.17 8.15
CA VAL A 249 0.00 2.70 8.30
C VAL A 249 0.71 1.97 9.44
N GLY A 250 1.70 1.15 9.12
CA GLY A 250 2.55 0.43 10.06
C GLY A 250 4.01 0.88 9.90
N LEU A 251 4.34 2.05 10.45
CA LEU A 251 5.69 2.62 10.43
C LEU A 251 6.11 3.01 11.84
N GLY A 252 7.27 2.55 12.30
CA GLY A 252 7.81 2.87 13.62
C GLY A 252 8.73 1.81 14.18
N ILE A 253 8.65 0.57 13.70
CA ILE A 253 9.56 -0.50 14.11
C ILE A 253 11.01 -0.06 13.89
N ASN A 254 11.33 0.47 12.70
CA ASN A 254 12.69 0.91 12.37
C ASN A 254 13.15 2.17 13.11
N ASP A 255 12.21 3.02 13.52
CA ASP A 255 12.53 4.20 14.32
C ASP A 255 13.01 3.77 15.72
N PHE A 256 12.36 2.76 16.32
CA PHE A 256 12.53 2.42 17.74
C PHE A 256 13.18 1.05 18.05
N SER A 257 13.49 0.21 17.06
CA SER A 257 13.95 -1.19 17.28
C SER A 257 15.38 -1.33 17.76
N THR A 258 16.17 -0.27 17.65
CA THR A 258 17.56 -0.28 18.09
C THR A 258 17.85 0.91 19.01
N ALA A 259 18.88 0.76 19.84
CA ALA A 259 19.44 1.91 20.55
C ALA A 259 19.88 3.00 19.55
N ILE A 260 19.84 4.25 20.01
CA ILE A 260 20.38 5.37 19.27
C ILE A 260 21.91 5.31 19.37
N ASN A 261 22.59 5.28 18.23
CA ASN A 261 24.05 5.20 18.17
C ASN A 261 24.69 6.57 18.46
N PRO A 262 25.93 6.59 18.99
CA PRO A 262 26.72 7.82 19.06
C PRO A 262 26.82 8.51 17.69
N GLY A 263 26.58 9.82 17.66
CA GLY A 263 26.64 10.64 16.45
C GLY A 263 25.31 10.76 15.70
N GLU A 264 24.28 10.02 16.09
CA GLU A 264 22.91 10.30 15.62
C GLU A 264 22.37 11.60 16.25
N PRO A 265 21.49 12.35 15.56
CA PRO A 265 21.00 13.65 16.03
C PRO A 265 19.89 13.52 17.08
N TRP A 266 19.73 12.35 17.70
CA TRP A 266 18.57 11.99 18.50
C TRP A 266 18.95 11.69 19.94
N THR A 267 18.08 12.08 20.88
CA THR A 267 17.91 11.40 22.17
C THR A 267 16.62 10.59 22.11
N PRO A 268 16.34 9.68 23.06
CA PRO A 268 15.05 8.99 23.10
C PRO A 268 13.85 9.96 23.07
N GLU A 269 13.92 11.06 23.81
CA GLU A 269 12.86 12.06 23.90
C GLU A 269 12.70 12.85 22.60
N THR A 270 13.82 13.28 21.99
CA THR A 270 13.75 14.05 20.74
C THR A 270 13.34 13.17 19.56
N LEU A 271 13.69 11.87 19.58
CA LEU A 271 13.22 10.91 18.59
C LEU A 271 11.70 10.72 18.66
N VAL A 272 11.14 10.52 19.85
CA VAL A 272 9.68 10.41 20.05
C VAL A 272 8.97 11.68 19.57
N ALA A 273 9.47 12.86 19.93
CA ALA A 273 8.89 14.14 19.50
C ALA A 273 8.95 14.33 17.97
N ALA A 274 10.08 14.00 17.35
CA ALA A 274 10.26 14.07 15.90
C ALA A 274 9.37 13.07 15.16
N TYR A 275 9.33 11.82 15.63
CA TYR A 275 8.46 10.77 15.10
C TYR A 275 6.99 11.21 15.14
N ARG A 276 6.51 11.68 16.29
CA ARG A 276 5.13 12.15 16.48
C ARG A 276 4.77 13.29 15.54
N THR A 277 5.65 14.30 15.43
CA THR A 277 5.46 15.44 14.51
C THR A 277 5.40 14.98 13.06
N ALA A 278 6.34 14.13 12.65
CA ALA A 278 6.41 13.60 11.30
C ALA A 278 5.20 12.73 10.95
N TYR A 279 4.70 11.95 11.91
CA TYR A 279 3.54 11.10 11.72
C TYR A 279 2.26 11.92 11.52
N HIS A 280 2.03 12.96 12.34
CA HIS A 280 0.90 13.88 12.14
C HIS A 280 0.93 14.53 10.75
N ALA A 281 2.10 15.03 10.32
CA ALA A 281 2.26 15.59 8.98
C ALA A 281 1.99 14.55 7.88
N PHE A 282 2.34 13.28 8.11
CA PHE A 282 2.04 12.19 7.19
C PHE A 282 0.54 11.88 7.14
N LEU A 283 -0.16 11.88 8.28
CA LEU A 283 -1.62 11.74 8.32
C LEU A 283 -2.32 12.89 7.60
N ASP A 284 -1.84 14.13 7.75
CA ASP A 284 -2.35 15.29 7.01
C ASP A 284 -2.16 15.12 5.49
N LYS A 285 -1.02 14.60 5.06
CA LYS A 285 -0.77 14.26 3.66
C LYS A 285 -1.75 13.21 3.14
N LEU A 286 -2.03 12.14 3.91
CA LEU A 286 -3.00 11.12 3.53
C LEU A 286 -4.42 11.70 3.46
N ARG A 287 -4.78 12.57 4.41
CA ARG A 287 -6.06 13.30 4.40
C ARG A 287 -6.20 14.21 3.19
N ALA A 288 -5.14 14.94 2.83
CA ALA A 288 -5.14 15.77 1.63
C ALA A 288 -5.27 14.93 0.34
N ARG A 289 -4.64 13.76 0.32
CA ARG A 289 -4.65 12.87 -0.85
C ARG A 289 -5.98 12.14 -1.05
N TYR A 290 -6.59 11.62 0.00
CA TYR A 290 -7.77 10.75 -0.10
C TYR A 290 -9.07 11.37 0.44
N GLY A 291 -8.95 12.48 1.16
CA GLY A 291 -10.08 13.21 1.71
C GLY A 291 -10.50 12.75 3.12
N PRO A 292 -11.49 13.44 3.72
CA PRO A 292 -11.93 13.21 5.09
C PRO A 292 -12.79 11.94 5.26
N GLY A 293 -13.14 11.26 4.17
CA GLY A 293 -13.97 10.04 4.20
C GLY A 293 -13.17 8.76 4.42
N THR A 294 -11.89 8.74 4.05
CA THR A 294 -11.03 7.56 4.17
C THR A 294 -10.80 7.20 5.63
N MET A 295 -10.91 5.93 5.99
CA MET A 295 -10.48 5.44 7.30
C MET A 295 -8.96 5.26 7.29
N ILE A 296 -8.26 5.82 8.29
CA ILE A 296 -6.84 5.57 8.48
C ILE A 296 -6.66 4.75 9.74
N VAL A 297 -5.98 3.62 9.62
CA VAL A 297 -5.58 2.79 10.75
C VAL A 297 -4.09 2.97 10.98
N VAL A 298 -3.74 3.52 12.15
CA VAL A 298 -2.37 3.55 12.65
C VAL A 298 -2.12 2.24 13.37
N SER A 299 -1.26 1.42 12.78
CA SER A 299 -0.92 0.09 13.26
C SER A 299 0.38 0.13 14.09
N ALA A 300 0.35 -0.50 15.25
CA ALA A 300 1.54 -0.77 16.06
C ALA A 300 1.59 -2.24 16.49
N THR A 301 2.78 -2.69 16.87
CA THR A 301 3.05 -4.06 17.31
C THR A 301 3.88 -4.08 18.57
N HIS A 302 3.92 -5.23 19.24
CA HIS A 302 4.88 -5.50 20.30
C HIS A 302 6.33 -5.32 19.82
N MET A 303 7.16 -4.72 20.68
CA MET A 303 8.61 -4.65 20.55
C MET A 303 9.22 -4.96 21.92
N SER A 304 10.11 -5.94 21.98
CA SER A 304 10.66 -6.42 23.26
C SER A 304 11.55 -5.40 23.97
N ASN A 305 12.12 -4.44 23.24
CA ASN A 305 13.05 -3.46 23.78
C ASN A 305 12.39 -2.16 24.28
N THR A 306 11.14 -1.87 23.89
CA THR A 306 10.47 -0.60 24.23
C THR A 306 8.96 -0.63 24.00
N THR A 307 8.22 0.12 24.81
CA THR A 307 6.79 0.41 24.56
C THR A 307 6.58 1.73 23.81
N ALA A 308 7.64 2.54 23.64
CA ALA A 308 7.54 3.89 23.09
C ALA A 308 6.87 3.94 21.71
N PHE A 309 7.11 2.95 20.85
CA PHE A 309 6.42 2.86 19.56
C PHE A 309 4.90 2.74 19.73
N ALA A 310 4.44 1.73 20.48
CA ALA A 310 3.02 1.46 20.66
C ALA A 310 2.30 2.60 21.37
N GLU A 311 2.91 3.15 22.43
CA GLU A 311 2.37 4.27 23.20
C GLU A 311 2.31 5.55 22.36
N THR A 312 3.37 5.90 21.64
CA THR A 312 3.39 7.11 20.80
C THR A 312 2.39 7.01 19.65
N ALA A 313 2.30 5.84 19.01
CA ALA A 313 1.30 5.59 17.96
C ALA A 313 -0.14 5.72 18.49
N GLN A 314 -0.42 5.20 19.69
CA GLN A 314 -1.73 5.35 20.34
C GLN A 314 -2.02 6.82 20.65
N GLN A 315 -1.04 7.54 21.20
CA GLN A 315 -1.14 8.96 21.52
C GLN A 315 -1.41 9.81 20.26
N ILE A 316 -0.73 9.55 19.14
CA ILE A 316 -0.99 10.22 17.85
C ILE A 316 -2.47 10.10 17.47
N VAL A 317 -3.04 8.89 17.55
CA VAL A 317 -4.46 8.67 17.24
C VAL A 317 -5.37 9.41 18.20
N GLN A 318 -5.10 9.37 19.51
CA GLN A 318 -5.88 10.11 20.51
C GLN A 318 -5.89 11.62 20.23
N GLU A 319 -4.76 12.16 19.78
CA GLU A 319 -4.63 13.57 19.41
C GLU A 319 -5.41 13.90 18.14
N ARG A 320 -5.37 13.05 17.11
CA ARG A 320 -6.21 13.22 15.90
C ARG A 320 -7.69 13.25 16.27
N ASN A 321 -8.12 12.31 17.10
CA ASN A 321 -9.52 12.19 17.51
C ASN A 321 -9.95 13.38 18.38
N SER A 322 -9.10 13.83 19.30
CA SER A 322 -9.36 15.02 20.12
C SER A 322 -9.37 16.31 19.29
N GLY A 323 -8.63 16.33 18.18
CA GLY A 323 -8.66 17.38 17.16
C GLY A 323 -9.83 17.27 16.18
N GLY A 324 -10.72 16.28 16.32
CA GLY A 324 -11.94 16.12 15.51
C GLY A 324 -11.86 15.16 14.33
N ASP A 325 -10.73 14.49 14.09
CA ASP A 325 -10.56 13.48 13.04
C ASP A 325 -10.85 12.07 13.59
N ASP A 326 -12.12 11.73 13.79
CA ASP A 326 -12.59 10.45 14.36
C ASP A 326 -12.41 9.23 13.43
N ARG A 327 -11.94 9.47 12.19
CA ARG A 327 -11.61 8.44 11.20
C ARG A 327 -10.15 8.03 11.22
N VAL A 328 -9.44 8.31 12.30
CA VAL A 328 -8.14 7.72 12.60
C VAL A 328 -8.32 6.71 13.74
N ARG A 329 -7.90 5.47 13.51
CA ARG A 329 -8.10 4.37 14.46
C ARG A 329 -6.76 3.73 14.80
N TYR A 330 -6.55 3.47 16.08
CA TYR A 330 -5.39 2.77 16.57
C TYR A 330 -5.66 1.27 16.53
N TRP A 331 -4.72 0.52 15.98
CA TRP A 331 -4.74 -0.93 16.04
C TRP A 331 -3.39 -1.42 16.56
N TYR A 332 -3.44 -2.14 17.67
CA TYR A 332 -2.29 -2.83 18.23
C TYR A 332 -2.51 -4.34 18.08
N TYR A 333 -1.51 -5.04 17.56
CA TYR A 333 -1.48 -6.50 17.62
C TYR A 333 -0.31 -6.96 18.48
N SER A 334 -0.58 -7.91 19.38
CA SER A 334 0.45 -8.51 20.22
C SER A 334 1.24 -9.58 19.48
N GLU A 335 2.38 -9.96 20.05
CA GLU A 335 3.20 -11.07 19.57
C GLU A 335 2.60 -12.45 19.85
N SER A 336 1.45 -12.52 20.53
CA SER A 336 0.84 -13.79 20.93
C SER A 336 0.61 -14.67 19.71
N GLY A 337 1.14 -15.90 19.74
CA GLY A 337 1.03 -16.87 18.65
C GLY A 337 1.88 -16.59 17.41
N LEU A 338 2.72 -15.55 17.42
CA LEU A 338 3.67 -15.29 16.33
C LEU A 338 5.00 -16.01 16.61
N ASP A 339 5.62 -16.61 15.58
CA ASP A 339 6.84 -17.41 15.67
C ASP A 339 8.12 -16.64 15.26
N TYR A 340 7.98 -15.60 14.45
CA TYR A 340 9.07 -14.80 13.88
C TYR A 340 10.17 -15.67 13.26
N MET A 341 9.77 -16.70 12.51
CA MET A 341 10.70 -17.63 11.84
C MET A 341 11.17 -17.16 10.47
N GLY A 342 10.61 -16.06 9.94
CA GLY A 342 11.12 -15.42 8.74
C GLY A 342 12.55 -14.90 8.92
N CYS A 343 13.18 -14.49 7.81
CA CYS A 343 14.56 -13.99 7.84
C CYS A 343 14.74 -12.88 8.89
N HIS A 344 15.83 -12.97 9.64
CA HIS A 344 16.25 -12.00 10.67
C HIS A 344 15.15 -11.66 11.67
N TRP A 345 14.42 -12.70 12.13
CA TRP A 345 13.33 -12.56 13.10
C TRP A 345 12.14 -11.75 12.59
N HIS A 346 11.92 -11.72 11.28
CA HIS A 346 10.70 -11.15 10.70
C HIS A 346 9.53 -12.14 10.78
N PRO A 347 8.28 -11.65 10.65
CA PRO A 347 7.09 -12.50 10.60
C PRO A 347 7.20 -13.57 9.51
N SER A 348 6.91 -14.82 9.86
CA SER A 348 6.78 -15.90 8.88
C SER A 348 5.46 -15.80 8.10
N VAL A 349 5.26 -16.64 7.07
CA VAL A 349 3.95 -16.77 6.41
C VAL A 349 2.86 -17.13 7.43
N HIS A 350 3.16 -17.95 8.44
CA HIS A 350 2.22 -18.30 9.50
C HIS A 350 1.81 -17.04 10.28
N ASP A 351 2.78 -16.22 10.66
CA ASP A 351 2.54 -14.97 11.36
C ASP A 351 1.71 -14.00 10.52
N HIS A 352 2.02 -13.85 9.23
CA HIS A 352 1.24 -13.00 8.33
C HIS A 352 -0.22 -13.45 8.20
N GLN A 353 -0.50 -14.76 8.25
CA GLN A 353 -1.87 -15.27 8.26
C GLN A 353 -2.62 -14.90 9.55
N ILE A 354 -1.95 -14.98 10.70
CA ILE A 354 -2.50 -14.56 11.99
C ILE A 354 -2.76 -13.05 12.01
N ILE A 355 -1.77 -12.25 11.60
CA ILE A 355 -1.87 -10.79 11.54
C ILE A 355 -3.00 -10.38 10.58
N ALA A 356 -3.11 -11.02 9.41
CA ALA A 356 -4.18 -10.75 8.46
C ALA A 356 -5.57 -11.10 9.02
N GLN A 357 -5.70 -12.18 9.80
CA GLN A 357 -6.95 -12.50 10.50
C GLN A 357 -7.32 -11.41 11.50
N ARG A 358 -6.39 -11.06 12.39
CA ARG A 358 -6.60 -10.04 13.41
C ARG A 358 -6.95 -8.68 12.79
N LEU A 359 -6.29 -8.32 11.70
CA LEU A 359 -6.58 -7.08 10.98
C LEU A 359 -7.97 -7.14 10.33
N SER A 360 -8.34 -8.26 9.72
CA SER A 360 -9.67 -8.44 9.14
C SER A 360 -10.77 -8.32 10.20
N ASP A 361 -10.56 -8.94 11.37
CA ASP A 361 -11.49 -8.87 12.50
C ASP A 361 -11.61 -7.44 13.04
N PHE A 362 -10.48 -6.74 13.17
CA PHE A 362 -10.48 -5.33 13.56
C PHE A 362 -11.21 -4.45 12.53
N ILE A 363 -10.93 -4.64 11.24
CA ILE A 363 -11.57 -3.91 10.14
C ILE A 363 -13.09 -4.09 10.17
N ALA A 364 -13.58 -5.29 10.50
CA ALA A 364 -15.01 -5.57 10.62
C ALA A 364 -15.71 -4.75 11.73
N THR A 365 -14.95 -4.23 12.71
CA THR A 365 -15.48 -3.35 13.77
C THR A 365 -15.52 -1.87 13.37
N LEU A 366 -14.91 -1.50 12.24
CA LEU A 366 -14.81 -0.11 11.82
C LEU A 366 -16.10 0.32 11.09
N PRO A 367 -16.52 1.60 11.24
CA PRO A 367 -17.65 2.15 10.50
C PRO A 367 -17.27 2.48 9.04
N LEU A 368 -16.71 1.50 8.33
CA LEU A 368 -16.26 1.61 6.95
C LEU A 368 -17.45 1.59 5.99
N ARG A 369 -17.47 2.53 5.05
CA ARG A 369 -18.34 2.50 3.88
C ARG A 369 -17.47 2.16 2.68
N TRP A 370 -17.60 0.93 2.20
CA TRP A 370 -16.90 0.42 1.02
C TRP A 370 -17.42 1.06 -0.26
#